data_AF-A0A9P7V3Z5-F1
#
_entry.id   AF-A0A9P7V3Z5-F1
#
_cell.length_a   1.000
_cell.length_b   1.000
_cell.length_c   1.000
_cell.angle_alpha   90.00
_cell.angle_beta   90.00
_cell.angle_gamma   90.00
#
_symmetry.space_group_name_H-M   'P 1'
#
loop_
_entity.id
_entity.type
_entity.pdbx_description
1 polymer ?
#
loop_
_entity_poly.entity_id
_entity_poly.type
_entity_poly.pdbx_seq_one_letter_code
_entity_poly.pdbx_strand_id
1 'polypeptide(L)'
;MDKCTLLPGELAIRNECGDWAALAKSFALEGVVKAQEQQKKVEEWVERIREYERGQVGHGETEGSISNVRTQTRKTRKGRKGVSLRREDAPPTPQLPPIDSKKDKFRGPRQPGGTSSVVLSSSTKRVRVVPSLPTMRSFATELSLPPSHAAVRDAGARRALVETIQAKWEEGWAEGIGQLVRRRGLARTSWRNGIVRVVRFAEVDELKLGESVDDEEAFGDTERYRRGFVYEGSYTLSCRNRHV
;
A
#
# COMPACT_ATOMS: atom_id res chain seq x y z
N MET A 1 23.62 -7.19 -5.75
CA MET A 1 23.66 -5.74 -5.96
C MET A 1 22.40 -5.37 -6.69
N ASP A 2 21.52 -4.64 -6.00
CA ASP A 2 20.23 -4.24 -6.56
C ASP A 2 20.46 -3.43 -7.83
N LYS A 3 19.56 -3.57 -8.80
CA LYS A 3 19.59 -2.87 -10.08
C LYS A 3 19.30 -1.39 -9.85
N CYS A 4 20.24 -0.67 -9.24
CA CYS A 4 20.16 0.77 -9.06
C CYS A 4 20.30 1.40 -10.44
N THR A 5 19.17 1.76 -11.04
CA THR A 5 19.15 2.65 -12.20
C THR A 5 19.79 3.95 -11.77
N LEU A 6 20.98 4.25 -12.31
CA LEU A 6 21.61 5.54 -12.14
C LEU A 6 20.60 6.58 -12.62
N LEU A 7 20.09 7.36 -11.67
CA LEU A 7 19.15 8.42 -11.96
C LEU A 7 19.92 9.50 -12.72
N PRO A 8 19.46 9.90 -13.93
CA PRO A 8 20.11 10.96 -14.67
C PRO A 8 20.14 12.24 -13.83
N GLY A 9 21.29 12.94 -13.79
CA GLY A 9 21.46 14.18 -13.04
C GLY A 9 20.50 15.32 -13.45
N GLU A 10 19.74 15.14 -14.54
CA GLU A 10 18.72 16.07 -15.03
C GLU A 10 17.52 16.26 -14.07
N LEU A 11 17.31 15.36 -13.10
CA LEU A 11 16.16 15.42 -12.18
C LEU A 11 16.08 16.72 -11.37
N ALA A 12 17.21 17.36 -11.10
CA ALA A 12 17.24 18.61 -10.34
C ALA A 12 16.84 19.84 -11.17
N ILE A 13 16.87 19.74 -12.49
CA ILE A 13 16.67 20.90 -13.39
C ILE A 13 15.29 20.82 -14.03
N ARG A 14 14.79 19.60 -14.22
CA ARG A 14 13.47 19.38 -14.80
C ARG A 14 12.37 19.70 -13.78
N ASN A 15 11.28 20.30 -14.27
CA ASN A 15 10.03 20.51 -13.55
C ASN A 15 10.19 21.18 -12.16
N GLU A 16 11.09 22.16 -12.01
CA GLU A 16 11.27 22.88 -10.74
C GLU A 16 11.54 21.96 -9.54
N CYS A 17 12.38 20.93 -9.72
CA CYS A 17 12.67 19.89 -8.72
C CYS A 17 11.47 18.98 -8.37
N GLY A 18 10.35 19.03 -9.10
CA GLY A 18 9.18 18.19 -8.86
C GLY A 18 9.46 16.68 -8.96
N ASP A 19 10.44 16.29 -9.77
CA ASP A 19 10.82 14.89 -9.92
C ASP A 19 11.46 14.32 -8.63
N TRP A 20 12.07 15.16 -7.78
CA TRP A 20 12.57 14.75 -6.47
C TRP A 20 11.45 14.37 -5.51
N ALA A 21 10.32 15.08 -5.55
CA ALA A 21 9.14 14.71 -4.78
C ALA A 21 8.56 13.37 -5.25
N ALA A 22 8.48 13.16 -6.57
CA ALA A 22 8.02 11.89 -7.14
C ALA A 22 8.94 10.71 -6.75
N LEU A 23 10.26 10.93 -6.74
CA LEU A 23 11.24 9.95 -6.30
C LEU A 23 11.14 9.63 -4.80
N ALA A 24 11.05 10.64 -3.95
CA ALA A 24 10.89 10.44 -2.50
C ALA A 24 9.61 9.65 -2.18
N LYS A 25 8.53 9.98 -2.88
CA LYS A 25 7.25 9.28 -2.80
C LYS A 25 7.34 7.82 -3.24
N SER A 26 8.07 7.53 -4.33
CA SER A 26 8.23 6.15 -4.79
C SER A 26 9.00 5.32 -3.77
N PHE A 27 10.04 5.89 -3.14
CA PHE A 27 10.79 5.24 -2.06
C PHE A 27 9.90 4.93 -0.85
N ALA A 28 9.07 5.88 -0.43
CA ALA A 28 8.11 5.67 0.66
C ALA A 28 7.07 4.56 0.33
N LEU A 29 6.79 4.32 -0.95
CA LEU A 29 5.79 3.36 -1.42
C LEU A 29 6.37 2.02 -1.88
N GLU A 30 7.69 1.84 -1.89
CA GLU A 30 8.35 0.60 -2.32
C GLU A 30 7.86 -0.63 -1.54
N GLY A 31 7.68 -0.48 -0.22
CA GLY A 31 7.13 -1.55 0.63
C GLY A 31 5.72 -1.99 0.24
N VAL A 32 4.95 -1.12 -0.43
CA VAL A 32 3.61 -1.43 -0.93
C VAL A 32 3.67 -2.31 -2.17
N VAL A 33 4.60 -2.04 -3.09
CA VAL A 33 4.82 -2.88 -4.28
C VAL A 33 5.24 -4.29 -3.84
N LYS A 34 6.23 -4.36 -2.94
CA LYS A 34 6.66 -5.64 -2.35
C LYS A 34 5.51 -6.38 -1.67
N ALA A 35 4.68 -5.70 -0.87
CA ALA A 35 3.53 -6.32 -0.23
C ALA A 35 2.51 -6.88 -1.25
N GLN A 36 2.30 -6.19 -2.38
CA GLN A 36 1.42 -6.68 -3.45
C GLN A 36 1.99 -7.92 -4.15
N GLU A 37 3.29 -7.95 -4.41
CA GLU A 37 3.95 -9.13 -4.97
C GLU A 37 3.85 -10.33 -4.02
N GLN A 38 4.07 -10.12 -2.73
CA GLN A 38 3.92 -11.16 -1.73
C GLN A 38 2.47 -11.62 -1.58
N GLN A 39 1.50 -10.71 -1.67
CA GLN A 39 0.09 -11.05 -1.68
C GLN A 39 -0.24 -11.98 -2.85
N LYS A 40 0.24 -11.67 -4.06
CA LYS A 40 0.06 -12.52 -5.24
C LYS A 40 0.63 -13.93 -5.02
N LYS A 41 1.83 -14.03 -4.47
CA LYS A 41 2.47 -15.33 -4.15
C LYS A 41 1.66 -16.15 -3.14
N VAL A 42 1.13 -15.49 -2.10
CA VAL A 42 0.28 -16.15 -1.10
C VAL A 42 -1.04 -16.61 -1.71
N GLU A 43 -1.65 -15.79 -2.58
CA GLU A 43 -2.87 -16.15 -3.29
C GLU A 43 -2.67 -17.38 -4.20
N GLU A 44 -1.60 -17.39 -5.00
CA GLU A 44 -1.21 -18.54 -5.84
C GLU A 44 -0.94 -19.80 -5.01
N TRP A 45 -0.27 -19.67 -3.86
CA TRP A 45 -0.02 -20.79 -2.96
C TRP A 45 -1.31 -21.35 -2.34
N VAL A 46 -2.22 -20.48 -1.89
CA VAL A 46 -3.54 -20.90 -1.37
C VAL A 46 -4.37 -21.58 -2.46
N GLU A 47 -4.32 -21.08 -3.70
CA GLU A 47 -5.03 -21.70 -4.83
C GLU A 47 -4.50 -23.11 -5.12
N ARG A 48 -3.18 -23.29 -5.13
CA ARG A 48 -2.53 -24.60 -5.32
C ARG A 48 -2.92 -25.61 -4.24
N ILE A 49 -3.00 -25.18 -2.97
CA ILE A 49 -3.47 -26.03 -1.87
C ILE A 49 -4.92 -26.47 -2.11
N ARG A 50 -5.80 -25.53 -2.49
CA ARG A 50 -7.21 -25.85 -2.79
C ARG A 50 -7.35 -26.81 -3.96
N GLU A 51 -6.49 -26.71 -4.98
CA GLU A 51 -6.47 -27.66 -6.10
C GLU A 51 -6.08 -29.06 -5.65
N TYR A 52 -5.05 -29.17 -4.79
CA TYR A 52 -4.61 -30.43 -4.22
C TYR A 52 -5.71 -31.10 -3.37
N GLU A 53 -6.38 -30.33 -2.51
CA GLU A 53 -7.50 -30.83 -1.69
C GLU A 53 -8.67 -31.32 -2.55
N ARG A 54 -9.01 -30.60 -3.63
CA ARG A 54 -10.05 -31.05 -4.59
C ARG A 54 -9.67 -32.35 -5.29
N GLY A 55 -8.39 -32.55 -5.59
CA GLY A 55 -7.88 -33.77 -6.22
C GLY A 55 -7.96 -34.99 -5.31
N GLN A 56 -7.66 -34.84 -4.01
CA GLN A 56 -7.70 -35.96 -3.06
C GLN A 56 -9.12 -36.47 -2.78
N VAL A 57 -10.10 -35.58 -2.64
CA VAL A 57 -11.49 -35.98 -2.38
C VAL A 57 -12.12 -36.70 -3.58
N GLY A 58 -11.64 -36.43 -4.80
CA GLY A 58 -12.14 -37.05 -6.02
C GLY A 58 -11.61 -38.46 -6.34
N HIS A 59 -10.59 -38.95 -5.64
CA HIS A 59 -9.91 -40.22 -5.99
C HIS A 59 -10.24 -41.40 -5.06
N GLY A 60 -11.03 -41.17 -4.00
CA GLY A 60 -11.28 -42.16 -2.93
C GLY A 60 -12.49 -43.07 -3.08
N GLU A 61 -13.53 -42.71 -3.85
CA GLU A 61 -14.80 -43.47 -3.81
C GLU A 61 -15.58 -43.40 -5.14
N THR A 62 -15.16 -44.11 -6.20
CA THR A 62 -16.11 -44.68 -7.19
C THR A 62 -15.50 -45.77 -8.08
N GLU A 63 -15.16 -46.93 -7.51
CA GLU A 63 -15.45 -48.18 -8.24
C GLU A 63 -16.89 -48.57 -7.88
N GLY A 64 -17.84 -48.30 -8.78
CA GLY A 64 -19.18 -48.88 -8.70
C GLY A 64 -20.31 -47.94 -8.26
N SER A 65 -20.66 -46.94 -9.07
CA SER A 65 -22.08 -46.60 -9.24
C SER A 65 -22.32 -45.87 -10.56
N ILE A 66 -22.64 -46.66 -11.59
CA ILE A 66 -23.16 -46.21 -12.87
C ILE A 66 -24.58 -45.67 -12.60
N SER A 67 -24.71 -44.41 -12.22
CA SER A 67 -26.00 -43.72 -12.29
C SER A 67 -25.92 -42.57 -13.30
N ASN A 68 -26.50 -42.84 -14.46
CA ASN A 68 -26.77 -41.90 -15.54
C ASN A 68 -27.57 -40.69 -15.03
N VAL A 69 -26.91 -39.64 -14.54
CA VAL A 69 -27.57 -38.35 -14.34
C VAL A 69 -27.07 -37.37 -15.39
N ARG A 70 -27.87 -37.25 -16.45
CA ARG A 70 -27.75 -36.27 -17.53
C ARG A 70 -27.46 -34.87 -16.96
N THR A 71 -26.24 -34.39 -17.19
CA THR A 71 -25.84 -33.00 -17.00
C THR A 71 -26.59 -32.12 -18.01
N GLN A 72 -27.64 -31.44 -17.53
CA GLN A 72 -28.26 -30.36 -18.27
C GLN A 72 -27.30 -29.16 -18.30
N THR A 73 -26.70 -28.94 -19.47
CA THR A 73 -25.87 -27.76 -19.78
C THR A 73 -26.73 -26.50 -19.73
N ARG A 74 -26.58 -25.71 -18.68
CA ARG A 74 -27.23 -24.38 -18.59
C ARG A 74 -26.57 -23.45 -19.60
N LYS A 75 -27.27 -23.20 -20.71
CA LYS A 75 -26.94 -22.21 -21.74
C LYS A 75 -26.62 -20.85 -21.10
N THR A 76 -25.36 -20.42 -21.20
CA THR A 76 -24.95 -19.04 -20.93
C THR A 76 -25.63 -18.08 -21.91
N ARG A 77 -26.61 -17.31 -21.43
CA ARG A 77 -27.23 -16.22 -22.19
C ARG A 77 -26.20 -15.14 -22.45
N LYS A 78 -25.80 -15.01 -23.72
CA LYS A 78 -24.98 -13.93 -24.28
C LYS A 78 -25.75 -12.61 -24.19
N GLY A 79 -25.59 -11.92 -23.06
CA GLY A 79 -26.11 -10.56 -22.85
C GLY A 79 -25.38 -9.54 -23.72
N ARG A 80 -26.14 -8.65 -24.35
CA ARG A 80 -25.72 -7.62 -25.31
C ARG A 80 -24.57 -6.75 -24.79
N LYS A 81 -23.61 -6.52 -25.68
CA LYS A 81 -22.67 -5.39 -25.63
C LYS A 81 -23.48 -4.08 -25.67
N GLY A 82 -23.68 -3.46 -24.51
CA GLY A 82 -24.16 -2.09 -24.42
C GLY A 82 -23.00 -1.14 -24.71
N VAL A 83 -23.06 -0.48 -25.87
CA VAL A 83 -22.20 0.65 -26.23
C VAL A 83 -22.53 1.80 -25.29
N SER A 84 -21.64 2.10 -24.35
CA SER A 84 -21.73 3.32 -23.54
C SER A 84 -21.31 4.50 -24.41
N LEU A 85 -22.30 5.14 -25.05
CA LEU A 85 -22.12 6.42 -25.71
C LEU A 85 -21.79 7.51 -24.68
N ARG A 86 -20.83 8.36 -25.07
CA ARG A 86 -20.34 9.57 -24.41
C ARG A 86 -21.46 10.47 -23.85
N ARG A 87 -21.20 11.06 -22.68
CA ARG A 87 -21.68 12.40 -22.33
C ARG A 87 -20.45 13.30 -22.22
N GLU A 88 -20.03 13.84 -23.36
CA GLU A 88 -19.31 15.10 -23.41
C GLU A 88 -20.38 16.21 -23.24
N ASP A 89 -20.00 17.28 -22.53
CA ASP A 89 -20.74 18.54 -22.30
C ASP A 89 -21.91 18.54 -21.29
N ALA A 90 -21.57 18.72 -20.01
CA ALA A 90 -22.39 19.49 -19.08
C ALA A 90 -21.58 19.96 -17.86
N PRO A 91 -21.30 21.27 -17.72
CA PRO A 91 -21.01 21.87 -16.43
C PRO A 91 -22.30 22.46 -15.85
N PRO A 92 -22.79 21.95 -14.69
CA PRO A 92 -23.67 22.75 -13.85
C PRO A 92 -22.94 23.17 -12.57
N THR A 93 -22.93 24.48 -12.42
CA THR A 93 -22.52 25.32 -11.29
C THR A 93 -22.90 24.74 -9.91
N PRO A 94 -22.04 24.89 -8.89
CA PRO A 94 -22.37 24.46 -7.53
C PRO A 94 -23.37 25.42 -6.88
N GLN A 95 -24.54 24.93 -6.50
CA GLN A 95 -25.36 25.59 -5.48
C GLN A 95 -25.39 24.71 -4.23
N LEU A 96 -24.83 25.26 -3.16
CA LEU A 96 -24.86 24.74 -1.80
C LEU A 96 -26.31 24.74 -1.29
N PRO A 97 -26.81 23.64 -0.69
CA PRO A 97 -28.08 23.69 0.03
C PRO A 97 -27.91 24.40 1.40
N PRO A 98 -28.95 25.09 1.90
CA PRO A 98 -28.95 25.65 3.24
C PRO A 98 -28.91 24.54 4.30
N ILE A 99 -28.10 24.75 5.34
CA ILE A 99 -27.99 23.87 6.50
C ILE A 99 -29.23 24.06 7.36
N ASP A 100 -30.29 23.31 7.07
CA ASP A 100 -31.44 23.20 7.95
C ASP A 100 -31.20 22.15 9.03
N SER A 101 -31.15 22.67 10.25
CA SER A 101 -30.98 21.98 11.51
C SER A 101 -32.20 21.10 11.81
N LYS A 102 -32.21 19.85 11.34
CA LYS A 102 -33.14 18.83 11.84
C LYS A 102 -32.40 17.71 12.55
N LYS A 103 -32.59 17.73 13.87
CA LYS A 103 -32.21 16.74 14.88
C LYS A 103 -33.02 15.46 14.64
N ASP A 104 -32.74 14.76 13.55
CA ASP A 104 -33.37 13.48 13.25
C ASP A 104 -32.63 12.33 13.93
N LYS A 105 -33.41 11.63 14.75
CA LYS A 105 -33.04 10.43 15.48
C LYS A 105 -32.58 9.37 14.48
N PHE A 106 -31.26 9.21 14.33
CA PHE A 106 -30.66 8.05 13.69
C PHE A 106 -30.99 6.78 14.51
N ARG A 107 -32.20 6.27 14.32
CA ARG A 107 -32.46 4.84 14.49
C ARG A 107 -31.73 4.16 13.33
N GLY A 108 -30.56 3.61 13.65
CA GLY A 108 -29.87 2.69 12.76
C GLY A 108 -30.80 1.55 12.33
N PRO A 109 -30.53 0.91 11.18
CA PRO A 109 -31.36 -0.17 10.69
C PRO A 109 -31.37 -1.29 11.73
N ARG A 110 -32.54 -1.52 12.34
CA ARG A 110 -32.79 -2.70 13.18
C ARG A 110 -32.68 -3.92 12.28
N GLN A 111 -31.56 -4.63 12.35
CA GLN A 111 -31.47 -5.97 11.79
C GLN A 111 -32.42 -6.88 12.58
N PRO A 112 -33.37 -7.57 11.92
CA PRO A 112 -34.21 -8.54 12.59
C PRO A 112 -33.34 -9.69 13.10
N GLY A 113 -33.50 -10.01 14.39
CA GLY A 113 -32.77 -11.03 15.12
C GLY A 113 -33.07 -12.45 14.63
N GLY A 114 -32.45 -12.82 13.51
CA GLY A 114 -32.26 -14.21 13.15
C GLY A 114 -30.99 -14.73 13.79
N THR A 115 -31.12 -15.58 14.79
CA THR A 115 -30.07 -16.51 15.26
C THR A 115 -29.78 -17.54 14.17
N SER A 116 -29.30 -17.07 13.01
CA SER A 116 -28.67 -17.91 12.01
C SER A 116 -27.27 -18.16 12.54
N SER A 117 -26.97 -19.41 12.90
CA SER A 117 -25.60 -19.82 13.16
C SER A 117 -24.81 -19.50 11.90
N VAL A 118 -24.06 -18.39 11.94
CA VAL A 118 -23.18 -18.00 10.86
C VAL A 118 -22.04 -19.01 10.86
N VAL A 119 -22.28 -20.16 10.24
CA VAL A 119 -21.23 -21.05 9.76
C VAL A 119 -20.55 -20.24 8.67
N LEU A 120 -19.67 -19.34 9.09
CA LEU A 120 -18.75 -18.60 8.25
C LEU A 120 -17.89 -19.67 7.57
N SER A 121 -18.36 -20.15 6.42
CA SER A 121 -17.61 -20.99 5.50
C SER A 121 -16.23 -20.37 5.36
N SER A 122 -15.26 -20.96 6.05
CA SER A 122 -13.93 -20.40 6.29
C SER A 122 -13.09 -20.37 5.02
N SER A 123 -13.64 -20.89 3.91
CA SER A 123 -12.94 -21.25 2.68
C SER A 123 -12.71 -20.09 1.71
N THR A 124 -13.34 -18.91 1.88
CA THR A 124 -13.26 -17.83 0.87
C THR A 124 -12.77 -16.47 1.39
N LYS A 125 -12.29 -16.35 2.62
CA LYS A 125 -11.72 -15.08 3.10
C LYS A 125 -10.49 -14.73 2.26
N ARG A 126 -10.49 -13.54 1.63
CA ARG A 126 -9.33 -13.03 0.89
C ARG A 126 -8.18 -12.78 1.85
N VAL A 127 -6.95 -13.03 1.40
CA VAL A 127 -5.74 -12.74 2.16
C VAL A 127 -5.19 -11.38 1.72
N ARG A 128 -4.79 -10.52 2.66
CA ARG A 128 -4.07 -9.27 2.37
C ARG A 128 -2.77 -9.24 3.15
N VAL A 129 -1.73 -8.74 2.50
CA VAL A 129 -0.42 -8.51 3.12
C VAL A 129 -0.32 -7.04 3.53
N VAL A 130 0.02 -6.78 4.79
CA VAL A 130 0.25 -5.40 5.27
C VAL A 130 1.65 -4.97 4.85
N PRO A 131 1.80 -3.84 4.15
CA PRO A 131 3.12 -3.30 3.87
C PRO A 131 3.83 -2.88 5.17
N SER A 132 5.12 -3.17 5.26
CA SER A 132 5.98 -2.68 6.33
C SER A 132 6.11 -1.16 6.28
N LEU A 133 6.48 -0.55 7.40
CA LEU A 133 6.85 0.87 7.41
C LEU A 133 8.22 1.01 6.73
N PRO A 134 8.39 1.97 5.82
CA PRO A 134 9.67 2.18 5.17
C PRO A 134 10.68 2.67 6.21
N THR A 135 11.84 2.02 6.24
CA THR A 135 12.99 2.42 7.06
C THR A 135 14.11 2.86 6.13
N MET A 136 14.25 4.17 5.94
CA MET A 136 15.37 4.73 5.18
C MET A 136 16.47 5.14 6.15
N ARG A 137 17.63 4.48 6.08
CA ARG A 137 18.77 4.80 6.97
C ARG A 137 19.57 6.01 6.49
N SER A 138 19.90 6.03 5.20
CA SER A 138 20.63 7.12 4.57
C SER A 138 20.35 7.12 3.08
N PHE A 139 20.22 8.31 2.51
CA PHE A 139 20.16 8.52 1.07
C PHE A 139 21.18 9.60 0.71
N ALA A 140 22.07 9.27 -0.22
CA ALA A 140 23.05 10.20 -0.75
C ALA A 140 22.92 10.21 -2.27
N THR A 141 23.04 11.39 -2.86
CA THR A 141 22.93 11.56 -4.30
C THR A 141 23.94 12.59 -4.77
N GLU A 142 24.53 12.36 -5.93
CA GLU A 142 25.44 13.28 -6.57
C GLU A 142 24.69 14.14 -7.58
N LEU A 143 24.80 15.44 -7.42
CA LEU A 143 24.12 16.41 -8.26
C LEU A 143 25.02 16.81 -9.44
N SER A 144 24.77 16.22 -10.61
CA SER A 144 25.46 16.61 -11.85
C SER A 144 24.72 17.73 -12.56
N LEU A 145 25.20 18.97 -12.39
CA LEU A 145 24.64 20.15 -13.06
C LEU A 145 25.38 20.46 -14.38
N PRO A 146 24.67 20.90 -15.43
CA PRO A 146 25.29 21.46 -16.63
C PRO A 146 26.18 22.66 -16.27
N PRO A 147 27.35 22.83 -16.92
CA PRO A 147 28.28 23.94 -16.64
C PRO A 147 27.67 25.34 -16.79
N SER A 148 26.55 25.47 -17.51
CA SER A 148 25.80 26.71 -17.71
C SER A 148 24.89 27.09 -16.54
N HIS A 149 24.64 26.18 -15.60
CA HIS A 149 23.70 26.41 -14.51
C HIS A 149 24.31 27.34 -13.43
N ALA A 150 23.54 28.32 -12.94
CA ALA A 150 24.03 29.34 -12.00
C ALA A 150 24.65 28.73 -10.72
N ALA A 151 24.05 27.66 -10.20
CA ALA A 151 24.54 26.90 -9.04
C ALA A 151 25.91 26.22 -9.24
N VAL A 152 26.44 26.15 -10.46
CA VAL A 152 27.82 25.66 -10.69
C VAL A 152 28.85 26.75 -10.32
N ARG A 153 28.53 28.02 -10.55
CA ARG A 153 29.45 29.15 -10.36
C ARG A 153 29.24 29.87 -9.04
N ASP A 154 28.00 29.90 -8.56
CA ASP A 154 27.64 30.59 -7.33
C ASP A 154 27.27 29.59 -6.21
N ALA A 155 28.02 29.67 -5.10
CA ALA A 155 27.79 28.86 -3.91
C ALA A 155 26.49 29.21 -3.18
N GLY A 156 25.99 30.45 -3.34
CA GLY A 156 24.68 30.88 -2.84
C GLY A 156 23.55 30.17 -3.57
N ALA A 157 23.52 30.29 -4.90
CA ALA A 157 22.58 29.58 -5.77
C ALA A 157 22.62 28.05 -5.57
N ARG A 158 23.80 27.47 -5.32
CA ARG A 158 23.93 26.03 -5.02
C ARG A 158 23.23 25.64 -3.72
N ARG A 159 23.38 26.42 -2.65
CA ARG A 159 22.72 26.15 -1.37
C ARG A 159 21.21 26.25 -1.49
N ALA A 160 20.70 27.31 -2.13
CA ALA A 160 19.27 27.49 -2.38
C ALA A 160 18.66 26.33 -3.21
N LEU A 161 19.40 25.82 -4.20
CA LEU A 161 18.98 24.64 -4.96
C LEU A 161 18.89 23.40 -4.07
N VAL A 162 19.89 23.16 -3.22
CA VAL A 162 19.89 22.02 -2.30
C VAL A 162 18.72 22.10 -1.31
N GLU A 163 18.45 23.28 -0.75
CA GLU A 163 17.28 23.51 0.12
C GLU A 163 15.97 23.24 -0.61
N THR A 164 15.86 23.66 -1.87
CA THR A 164 14.68 23.37 -2.71
C THR A 164 14.50 21.88 -2.95
N ILE A 165 15.58 21.16 -3.26
CA ILE A 165 15.58 19.69 -3.44
C ILE A 165 15.15 18.99 -2.14
N GLN A 166 15.68 19.43 -0.99
CA GLN A 166 15.30 18.88 0.32
C GLN A 166 13.82 19.10 0.62
N ALA A 167 13.31 20.32 0.41
CA ALA A 167 11.90 20.63 0.61
C ALA A 167 10.99 19.75 -0.28
N LYS A 168 11.34 19.58 -1.55
CA LYS A 168 10.60 18.71 -2.47
C LYS A 168 10.68 17.23 -2.09
N TRP A 169 11.85 16.79 -1.64
CA TRP A 169 12.02 15.44 -1.13
C TRP A 169 11.12 15.17 0.09
N GLU A 170 11.13 16.08 1.08
CA GLU A 170 10.30 15.97 2.28
C GLU A 170 8.80 15.98 1.95
N GLU A 171 8.37 16.86 1.03
CA GLU A 171 6.99 16.92 0.51
C GLU A 171 6.57 15.56 -0.06
N GLY A 172 7.36 15.01 -0.99
CA GLY A 172 7.10 13.73 -1.62
C GLY A 172 7.12 12.54 -0.65
N TRP A 173 8.09 12.54 0.26
CA TRP A 173 8.20 11.53 1.32
C TRP A 173 6.95 11.54 2.21
N ALA A 174 6.55 12.71 2.71
CA ALA A 174 5.37 12.87 3.55
C ALA A 174 4.08 12.42 2.82
N GLU A 175 3.95 12.76 1.52
CA GLU A 175 2.82 12.31 0.72
C GLU A 175 2.79 10.77 0.60
N GLY A 176 3.94 10.15 0.32
CA GLY A 176 4.09 8.69 0.24
C GLY A 176 3.78 7.99 1.56
N ILE A 177 4.28 8.50 2.68
CA ILE A 177 3.95 8.01 4.03
C ILE A 177 2.45 8.15 4.31
N GLY A 178 1.83 9.28 3.96
CA GLY A 178 0.39 9.48 4.09
C GLY A 178 -0.42 8.43 3.31
N GLN A 179 0.00 8.11 2.08
CA GLN A 179 -0.61 7.04 1.28
C GLN A 179 -0.45 5.66 1.93
N LEU A 180 0.74 5.34 2.43
CA LEU A 180 1.00 4.10 3.13
C LEU A 180 0.13 3.93 4.37
N VAL A 181 0.03 4.96 5.22
CA VAL A 181 -0.81 4.96 6.42
C VAL A 181 -2.27 4.74 6.06
N ARG A 182 -2.79 5.39 5.01
CA ARG A 182 -4.15 5.16 4.50
C ARG A 182 -4.35 3.69 4.10
N ARG A 183 -3.42 3.10 3.34
CA ARG A 183 -3.51 1.69 2.93
C ARG A 183 -3.50 0.73 4.13
N ARG A 184 -2.63 0.96 5.12
CA ARG A 184 -2.60 0.18 6.37
C ARG A 184 -3.89 0.33 7.16
N GLY A 185 -4.45 1.53 7.23
CA GLY A 185 -5.77 1.80 7.84
C GLY A 185 -6.88 0.97 7.19
N LEU A 186 -6.96 0.97 5.86
CA LEU A 186 -7.95 0.17 5.12
C LEU A 186 -7.78 -1.34 5.37
N ALA A 187 -6.54 -1.83 5.44
CA ALA A 187 -6.28 -3.23 5.77
C ALA A 187 -6.78 -3.59 7.18
N ARG A 188 -6.50 -2.74 8.18
CA ARG A 188 -6.99 -2.91 9.56
C ARG A 188 -8.51 -2.90 9.65
N THR A 189 -9.18 -1.97 8.97
CA THR A 189 -10.65 -1.93 8.93
C THR A 189 -11.22 -3.20 8.29
N SER A 190 -10.63 -3.66 7.18
CA SER A 190 -11.09 -4.90 6.53
C SER A 190 -10.89 -6.16 7.39
N TRP A 191 -9.86 -6.16 8.23
CA TRP A 191 -9.61 -7.21 9.21
C TRP A 191 -10.60 -7.17 10.37
N ARG A 192 -10.82 -5.99 10.98
CA ARG A 192 -11.82 -5.81 12.05
C ARG A 192 -13.23 -6.22 11.61
N ASN A 193 -13.57 -5.99 10.34
CA ASN A 193 -14.84 -6.39 9.77
C ASN A 193 -14.95 -7.90 9.46
N GLY A 194 -13.88 -8.69 9.68
CA GLY A 194 -13.85 -10.12 9.41
C GLY A 194 -13.88 -10.51 7.92
N ILE A 195 -13.76 -9.52 7.02
CA ILE A 195 -13.84 -9.69 5.55
C ILE A 195 -12.56 -10.33 5.01
N VAL A 196 -11.41 -10.00 5.62
CA VAL A 196 -10.08 -10.32 5.11
C VAL A 196 -9.21 -10.92 6.21
N ARG A 197 -8.39 -11.92 5.86
CA ARG A 197 -7.28 -12.38 6.71
C ARG A 197 -6.06 -11.52 6.41
N VAL A 198 -5.47 -10.94 7.44
CA VAL A 198 -4.31 -10.06 7.31
C VAL A 198 -3.06 -10.80 7.73
N VAL A 199 -2.06 -10.80 6.84
CA VAL A 199 -0.75 -11.44 7.05
C VAL A 199 0.32 -10.34 7.06
N ARG A 200 1.30 -10.49 7.95
CA ARG A 200 2.53 -9.71 7.96
C ARG A 200 3.69 -10.68 7.83
N PHE A 201 4.66 -10.32 7.00
CA PHE A 201 5.93 -11.03 6.97
C PHE A 201 6.85 -10.40 8.02
N ALA A 202 7.37 -11.22 8.92
CA ALA A 202 8.42 -10.80 9.83
C ALA A 202 9.74 -10.66 9.05
N GLU A 203 10.52 -9.63 9.38
CA GLU A 203 11.87 -9.50 8.82
C GLU A 203 12.80 -10.52 9.49
N VAL A 204 13.83 -10.99 8.78
CA VAL A 204 14.78 -11.99 9.32
C VAL A 204 15.46 -11.48 10.60
N ASP A 205 15.64 -10.18 10.72
CA ASP A 205 16.20 -9.55 11.93
C ASP A 205 15.22 -9.61 13.11
N GLU A 206 13.90 -9.51 12.87
CA GLU A 206 12.87 -9.71 13.91
C GLU A 206 12.87 -11.16 14.40
N LEU A 207 13.08 -12.13 13.49
CA LEU A 207 13.17 -13.55 13.85
C LEU A 207 14.42 -13.89 14.68
N LYS A 208 15.51 -13.13 14.51
CA LYS A 208 16.76 -13.31 15.28
C LYS A 208 16.72 -12.66 16.67
N LEU A 209 15.94 -11.59 16.83
CA LEU A 209 15.80 -10.88 18.11
C LEU A 209 14.67 -11.44 19.00
N GLY A 210 13.73 -12.19 18.41
CA GLY A 210 12.56 -12.75 19.09
C GLY A 210 12.82 -13.92 20.05
N GLU A 211 14.07 -14.35 20.26
CA GLU A 211 14.37 -15.45 21.19
C GLU A 211 14.52 -14.97 22.66
N SER A 212 14.22 -13.70 22.99
CA SER A 212 14.50 -13.18 24.36
C SER A 212 13.54 -12.15 24.95
N VAL A 213 12.34 -11.93 24.41
CA VAL A 213 11.41 -10.94 25.00
C VAL A 213 10.01 -11.53 25.14
N ASP A 214 9.58 -11.71 26.39
CA ASP A 214 8.25 -12.20 26.77
C ASP A 214 7.11 -11.44 26.07
N ASP A 215 6.36 -12.14 25.22
CA ASP A 215 5.39 -11.66 24.22
C ASP A 215 4.03 -11.15 24.78
N GLU A 216 4.01 -10.28 25.78
CA GLU A 216 2.74 -9.72 26.30
C GLU A 216 2.28 -8.40 25.65
N GLU A 217 3.07 -7.75 24.77
CA GLU A 217 2.72 -6.42 24.22
C GLU A 217 2.61 -6.29 22.69
N ALA A 218 2.66 -7.39 21.93
CA ALA A 218 2.80 -7.35 20.45
C ALA A 218 1.64 -6.71 19.65
N PHE A 219 0.52 -6.36 20.29
CA PHE A 219 -0.62 -5.66 19.66
C PHE A 219 -1.05 -4.39 20.40
N GLY A 220 -0.21 -3.86 21.31
CA GLY A 220 -0.47 -2.60 22.00
C GLY A 220 -0.71 -1.43 21.02
N ASP A 221 -1.79 -0.69 21.27
CA ASP A 221 -2.25 0.46 20.50
C ASP A 221 -1.11 1.39 20.06
N THR A 222 -0.82 1.39 18.75
CA THR A 222 0.05 2.37 18.11
C THR A 222 -0.59 3.78 18.05
N GLU A 223 -1.67 4.05 18.80
CA GLU A 223 -2.25 5.39 18.96
C GLU A 223 -1.38 6.36 19.77
N ARG A 224 -0.39 5.87 20.53
CA ARG A 224 0.58 6.77 21.19
C ARG A 224 1.57 7.46 20.24
N TYR A 225 1.62 7.09 18.96
CA TYR A 225 2.46 7.76 17.95
C TYR A 225 1.85 9.04 17.36
N ARG A 226 0.73 9.54 17.89
CA ARG A 226 0.10 10.80 17.44
C ARG A 226 0.53 12.06 18.18
N ARG A 227 1.40 11.98 19.19
CA ARG A 227 1.84 13.16 19.95
C ARG A 227 3.36 13.15 20.12
N GLY A 228 4.05 13.70 19.12
CA GLY A 228 5.50 13.91 19.16
C GLY A 228 6.27 13.39 17.94
N PHE A 229 5.91 13.84 16.74
CA PHE A 229 6.92 13.91 15.67
C PHE A 229 7.67 15.22 15.84
N VAL A 230 8.63 15.22 16.77
CA VAL A 230 9.74 16.17 16.75
C VAL A 230 10.86 15.45 16.00
N TYR A 231 11.08 15.84 14.74
CA TYR A 231 12.30 15.47 14.03
C TYR A 231 13.46 16.26 14.67
N GLU A 232 13.96 15.84 15.82
CA GLU A 232 15.29 16.22 16.30
C GLU A 232 16.31 15.26 15.70
N GLY A 233 16.54 15.43 14.40
CA GLY A 233 17.64 14.83 13.67
C GLY A 233 18.58 15.94 13.23
N SER A 234 19.45 16.40 14.13
CA SER A 234 20.59 17.25 13.78
C SER A 234 21.52 16.48 12.84
N TYR A 235 21.40 16.71 11.53
CA TYR A 235 22.37 16.21 10.56
C TYR A 235 23.61 17.09 10.59
N THR A 236 24.64 16.69 11.33
CA THR A 236 25.98 17.28 11.18
C THR A 236 26.59 16.80 9.87
N LEU A 237 26.75 17.71 8.92
CA LEU A 237 27.55 17.56 7.70
C LEU A 237 29.02 17.32 8.06
N SER A 238 29.47 16.06 8.01
CA SER A 238 30.89 15.73 8.05
C SER A 238 31.43 15.63 6.63
N CYS A 239 31.87 16.76 6.06
CA CYS A 239 32.69 16.78 4.85
C CYS A 239 34.11 16.31 5.20
N ARG A 240 34.44 15.03 4.98
CA ARG A 240 35.84 14.58 4.90
C ARG A 240 36.29 14.66 3.45
N ASN A 241 36.95 15.77 3.11
CA ASN A 241 37.83 15.85 1.95
C ASN A 241 38.95 14.81 2.12
N ARG A 242 39.02 13.83 1.23
CA ARG A 242 40.22 13.02 1.04
C ARG A 242 40.84 13.44 -0.28
N HIS A 243 41.88 14.26 -0.18
CA HIS A 243 42.83 14.45 -1.26
C HIS A 243 43.53 13.13 -1.56
N VAL A 244 43.51 12.72 -2.82
CA VAL A 244 44.66 12.14 -3.52
C VAL A 244 44.69 12.77 -4.91
#